data_AF-A0A3N5F1N8-F1
#
_entry.id   AF-A0A3N5F1N8-F1
#
_cell.length_a   1.000
_cell.length_b   1.000
_cell.length_c   1.000
_cell.angle_alpha   90.00
_cell.angle_beta   90.00
_cell.angle_gamma   90.00
#
_symmetry.space_group_name_H-M   'P 1'
#
loop_
_entity.id
_entity.type
_entity.pdbx_description
1 polymer ?
#
loop_
_entity_poly.entity_id
_entity_poly.type
_entity_poly.pdbx_seq_one_letter_code
_entity_poly.pdbx_strand_id
1 'polypeptide(L)' 'MILPANRVSASWTRDHFKGRPPMLLICAYDDEEKCRSIRIPEAISFRELNERMSSLSKEQELIFYCS' A
#
# COMPACT_ATOMS: atom_id res chain seq x y z
N MET A 1 -14.64 -12.73 12.98
CA MET A 1 -14.94 -11.28 13.04
C MET A 1 -13.84 -10.59 12.22
N ILE A 2 -14.17 -10.03 11.05
CA ILE A 2 -13.19 -9.31 10.21
C ILE A 2 -13.19 -7.87 10.71
N LEU A 3 -12.05 -7.40 11.23
CA LEU A 3 -11.89 -5.99 11.60
C LEU A 3 -11.75 -5.15 10.32
N PRO A 4 -12.47 -4.02 10.20
CA PRO A 4 -12.30 -3.14 9.05
C PRO A 4 -10.90 -2.51 9.05
N ALA A 5 -10.35 -2.28 7.87
CA ALA A 5 -9.09 -1.55 7.73
C ALA A 5 -9.24 -0.09 8.21
N ASN A 6 -8.25 0.41 8.92
CA ASN A 6 -8.22 1.81 9.38
C ASN A 6 -7.97 2.75 8.21
N ARG A 7 -8.77 3.83 8.11
CA ARG A 7 -8.54 4.91 7.14
C ARG A 7 -7.52 5.89 7.70
N VAL A 8 -6.55 6.27 6.87
CA VAL A 8 -5.49 7.23 7.21
C VAL A 8 -5.43 8.36 6.19
N SER A 9 -4.92 9.53 6.60
CA SER A 9 -4.73 10.66 5.69
C SER A 9 -3.38 10.56 4.97
N ALA A 10 -3.28 11.17 3.78
CA ALA A 10 -2.02 11.23 3.05
C ALA A 10 -0.90 11.97 3.80
N SER A 11 -1.24 12.95 4.65
CA SER A 11 -0.26 13.63 5.51
C SER A 11 0.29 12.69 6.59
N TRP A 12 -0.60 11.97 7.28
CA TRP A 12 -0.20 10.99 8.29
C TRP A 12 0.71 9.91 7.67
N THR A 13 0.34 9.36 6.51
CA THR A 13 1.14 8.33 5.83
C THR A 13 2.55 8.83 5.50
N ARG A 14 2.68 10.09 5.07
CA ARG A 14 3.97 10.70 4.72
C ARG A 14 4.88 10.89 5.93
N ASP A 15 4.32 11.31 7.07
CA ASP A 15 5.07 11.49 8.30
C ASP A 15 5.42 10.15 8.96
N HIS A 16 4.51 9.17 8.91
CA HIS A 16 4.75 7.80 9.36
C HIS A 16 5.89 7.13 8.58
N PHE A 17 6.03 7.45 7.28
CA PHE A 17 7.12 6.97 6.40
C PHE A 17 8.50 7.43 6.84
N LYS A 18 8.61 8.60 7.46
CA LYS A 18 9.89 9.17 7.89
C LYS A 18 10.42 8.56 9.20
N GLY A 19 9.65 7.67 9.84
CA GLY A 19 9.97 7.18 11.19
C GLY A 19 10.05 5.66 11.35
N ARG A 20 9.60 4.83 10.39
CA ARG A 20 9.59 3.37 10.54
C ARG A 20 9.78 2.61 9.21
N PRO A 21 10.76 1.70 9.11
CA PRO A 21 10.76 0.61 8.13
C PRO A 21 10.03 -0.64 8.65
N PRO A 22 9.54 -1.53 7.77
CA PRO A 22 9.06 -1.30 6.40
C PRO A 22 7.52 -1.27 6.37
N MET A 23 6.93 -0.28 5.71
CA MET A 23 5.54 -0.33 5.26
C MET A 23 5.49 -0.42 3.74
N LEU A 24 4.49 -1.08 3.19
CA LEU A 24 4.26 -1.14 1.75
C LEU A 24 3.09 -0.23 1.40
N LEU A 25 3.33 0.65 0.44
CA LEU A 25 2.30 1.47 -0.17
C LEU A 25 1.78 0.74 -1.41
N ILE A 26 0.48 0.48 -1.47
CA ILE A 26 -0.16 -0.32 -2.51
C ILE A 26 -1.11 0.55 -3.29
N CYS A 27 -0.82 0.64 -4.58
CA CYS A 27 -1.71 1.23 -5.56
C CYS A 27 -2.86 0.25 -5.82
N ALA A 28 -4.04 0.58 -5.28
CA ALA A 28 -5.20 -0.30 -5.20
C ALA A 28 -6.24 -0.02 -6.29
N TYR A 29 -5.84 0.60 -7.40
CA TYR A 29 -6.69 0.71 -8.59
C TYR A 29 -6.76 -0.65 -9.29
N ASP A 30 -7.96 -1.10 -9.65
CA ASP A 30 -8.15 -2.32 -10.46
C ASP A 30 -7.45 -2.24 -11.83
N ASP A 31 -7.35 -1.03 -12.38
CA ASP A 31 -6.68 -0.77 -13.65
C ASP A 31 -5.16 -0.60 -13.45
N GLU A 32 -4.38 -1.57 -13.93
CA GLU A 32 -2.91 -1.53 -13.85
C GLU A 32 -2.31 -0.38 -14.66
N GLU A 33 -2.92 0.04 -15.77
CA GLU A 33 -2.42 1.17 -16.57
C GLU A 33 -2.63 2.50 -15.85
N LYS A 34 -3.80 2.67 -15.23
CA LYS A 34 -4.09 3.80 -14.35
C LYS A 34 -3.10 3.83 -13.20
N CYS A 35 -2.88 2.68 -12.55
CA CYS A 35 -1.91 2.55 -11.49
C CYS A 35 -0.51 2.97 -11.98
N ARG A 36 -0.04 2.47 -13.12
CA ARG A 36 1.26 2.83 -13.72
C ARG A 36 1.38 4.33 -13.97
N SER A 37 0.32 4.99 -14.42
CA SER A 37 0.35 6.43 -14.74
C SER A 37 0.36 7.34 -13.52
N ILE A 38 -0.25 6.94 -12.39
CA ILE A 38 -0.44 7.82 -11.21
C ILE A 38 0.29 7.31 -9.96
N ARG A 39 1.12 6.28 -10.12
CA ARG A 39 1.79 5.60 -9.02
C ARG A 39 2.63 6.58 -8.20
N ILE A 40 2.41 6.59 -6.89
CA ILE A 40 3.32 7.26 -5.96
C ILE A 40 4.69 6.55 -6.02
N PRO A 41 5.82 7.27 -6.13
CA PRO A 41 7.15 6.67 -6.05
C PRO A 41 7.27 5.80 -4.78
N GLU A 42 7.91 4.63 -4.88
CA GLU A 42 7.96 3.58 -3.84
C GLU A 42 6.71 2.68 -3.68
N ALA A 43 5.60 2.98 -4.35
CA ALA A 43 4.43 2.10 -4.31
C ALA A 43 4.55 0.89 -5.24
N ILE A 44 3.96 -0.23 -4.81
CA ILE A 44 3.80 -1.44 -5.62
C ILE A 44 2.36 -1.54 -6.14
N SER A 45 2.14 -2.22 -7.26
CA SER A 45 0.78 -2.48 -7.75
C SER A 45 0.11 -3.55 -6.90
N PHE A 46 -1.22 -3.61 -6.94
CA PHE A 46 -1.97 -4.70 -6.32
C PHE A 46 -1.55 -6.07 -6.87
N ARG A 47 -1.20 -6.16 -8.15
CA ARG A 47 -0.67 -7.38 -8.76
C ARG A 47 0.66 -7.82 -8.12
N GLU A 48 1.59 -6.87 -7.98
CA GLU A 48 2.88 -7.13 -7.34
C GLU A 48 2.73 -7.52 -5.86
N LEU A 49 1.75 -6.95 -5.15
CA LEU A 49 1.39 -7.40 -3.80
C LEU A 49 0.98 -8.87 -3.80
N ASN A 50 0.09 -9.29 -4.71
CA ASN A 50 -0.37 -10.68 -4.78
C ASN A 50 0.77 -11.67 -5.07
N GLU A 51 1.70 -11.29 -5.96
CA GLU A 51 2.90 -12.10 -6.26
C GLU A 51 3.81 -12.26 -5.03
N ARG A 52 3.88 -11.23 -4.17
CA ARG A 52 4.70 -11.22 -2.95
C ARG A 52 3.97 -11.72 -1.70
N MET A 53 2.65 -11.89 -1.76
CA MET A 53 1.81 -12.10 -0.58
C MET A 53 2.23 -13.32 0.26
N SER A 54 2.76 -14.36 -0.37
CA SER A 54 3.27 -15.56 0.30
C SER A 54 4.59 -15.36 1.07
N SER A 55 5.36 -14.32 0.75
CA SER A 55 6.64 -14.00 1.40
C SER A 55 6.57 -12.84 2.39
N LEU A 56 5.44 -12.12 2.45
CA LEU A 56 5.27 -11.01 3.39
C LEU A 56 5.03 -11.50 4.82
N SER A 57 5.72 -10.86 5.78
CA SER A 57 5.44 -11.05 7.20
C SER A 57 4.02 -10.58 7.53
N LYS A 58 3.36 -11.22 8.50
CA LYS A 58 2.06 -10.76 9.03
C LYS A 58 2.15 -9.41 9.76
N GLU A 59 3.36 -9.01 10.13
CA GLU A 59 3.64 -7.71 10.75
C GLU A 59 3.88 -6.61 9.69
N GLN A 60 3.94 -6.97 8.41
CA GLN A 60 4.09 -6.02 7.32
C GLN A 60 2.86 -5.12 7.25
N GLU A 61 3.05 -3.85 7.56
CA GLU A 61 2.00 -2.85 7.38
C GLU A 61 1.77 -2.61 5.89
N LEU A 62 0.49 -2.66 5.47
CA LEU A 62 0.04 -2.48 4.10
C LEU A 62 -0.91 -1.28 4.05
N ILE A 63 -0.56 -0.26 3.25
CA ILE A 63 -1.40 0.93 3.05
C ILE A 63 -1.91 0.95 1.62
N PHE A 64 -3.21 0.78 1.46
CA PHE A 64 -3.88 0.84 0.16
C PHE A 64 -4.29 2.27 -0.16
N TYR A 65 -4.04 2.73 -1.38
CA TYR A 65 -4.54 3.99 -1.88
C TYR A 65 -5.22 3.82 -3.23
N CYS A 66 -6.32 4.55 -3.41
CA CYS A 66 -7.07 4.69 -4.65
C CYS A 66 -7.72 6.09 -4.66
N SER A 67 -8.41 6.44 -5.74
CA SER A 67 -9.28 7.62 -5.83
C SER A 67 -10.73 7.25 -5.59
#